data_AF-A0A5Q4F7F0-F1
#
_entry.id   AF-A0A5Q4F7F0-F1
#
_cell.length_a   1.000
_cell.length_b   1.000
_cell.length_c   1.000
_cell.angle_alpha   90.00
_cell.angle_beta   90.00
_cell.angle_gamma   90.00
#
_symmetry.space_group_name_H-M   'P 1'
#
loop_
_entity.id
_entity.type
_entity.pdbx_description
1 polymer ?
#
loop_
_entity_poly.entity_id
_entity_poly.type
_entity_poly.pdbx_seq_one_letter_code
_entity_poly.pdbx_strand_id
1 'polypeptide(L)'
;LVSAILFLSAAFGSSDAKAQSSELSDPVLIHHWNFNEIPNNVDFSTVSPELLNASSRLYGALLSYDGARWDRVNEPTPINAREVPYVEEDDRALRLRNPAGALTLHLPTKGYRDVVLKYAILRTSSGAHNQEVSYSIDGENFITDGLDSTEFYVSLYYDMVEFDFSGIEGVDDNPDFKVRLTLAGENSEPDNDSGNQRINNVTLEGYELEPEIRRNLIHYWNFDNIPNDVNFPTGLEISAGGIVGGSSTVGGAWLRYDGDRWDRVNAPTPFNARTVPYDEEEDRGLRLRNPSGDFLVRIPTTGHKNVLVRYAAKRTDSGSEAQLITWSTDGTTFHSDGLVFDSVQVGLNFVLYEFDFTGWEDVDDNPDFTLRIRAAGPGSEPDNIEGNQRLNHLTVDATSTETSAGDGYGDLPGRIALAQNYPNPFNPATRISFDLPEQMHVTLEVFDITGRHIQTLVNQAVPAGSHTVTFDAAQLSSGIYLYRLQADGQSFTRRMMFVK
;
A
#
# COMPACT_ATOMS: atom_id res chain seq x y z
N LEU A 1 -4.34 0.52 -65.20
CA LEU A 1 -3.22 -0.45 -65.23
C LEU A 1 -2.18 0.03 -64.24
N VAL A 2 -1.70 -0.70 -63.23
CA VAL A 2 -1.88 -2.08 -62.77
C VAL A 2 -1.28 -2.12 -61.34
N SER A 3 -1.99 -2.79 -60.42
CA SER A 3 -1.54 -3.67 -59.31
C SER A 3 -0.40 -3.24 -58.37
N ALA A 4 -0.65 -3.17 -57.05
CA ALA A 4 -0.66 -4.28 -56.06
C ALA A 4 0.76 -4.66 -55.60
N ILE A 5 1.02 -4.96 -54.33
CA ILE A 5 0.77 -6.29 -53.74
C ILE A 5 0.92 -6.20 -52.21
N LEU A 6 -0.09 -6.72 -51.49
CA LEU A 6 0.02 -7.22 -50.12
C LEU A 6 1.03 -8.37 -50.06
N PHE A 7 1.91 -8.39 -49.05
CA PHE A 7 2.35 -9.66 -48.49
C PHE A 7 2.08 -9.67 -46.98
N LEU A 8 1.05 -10.42 -46.64
CA LEU A 8 0.83 -11.00 -45.31
C LEU A 8 1.77 -12.20 -45.20
N SER A 9 2.63 -12.25 -44.19
CA SER A 9 3.19 -13.51 -43.70
C SER A 9 3.03 -13.55 -42.19
N ALA A 10 2.06 -14.33 -41.74
CA ALA A 10 1.98 -14.77 -40.36
C ALA A 10 3.01 -15.90 -40.14
N ALA A 11 3.82 -15.78 -39.09
CA ALA A 11 4.43 -16.91 -38.39
C ALA A 11 4.64 -16.52 -36.93
N PHE A 12 3.97 -17.29 -36.07
CA PHE A 12 3.93 -17.25 -34.61
C PHE A 12 5.30 -17.33 -33.92
N GLY A 13 5.42 -16.70 -32.73
CA GLY A 13 6.37 -17.14 -31.71
C GLY A 13 6.82 -16.08 -30.68
N SER A 14 6.01 -15.88 -29.64
CA SER A 14 6.35 -15.37 -28.29
C SER A 14 7.07 -14.02 -28.13
N SER A 15 6.33 -12.99 -27.72
CA SER A 15 6.68 -12.10 -26.59
C SER A 15 5.59 -11.04 -26.32
N ASP A 16 4.31 -11.41 -26.38
CA ASP A 16 3.24 -10.53 -25.89
C ASP A 16 2.95 -10.85 -24.42
N ALA A 17 3.82 -10.34 -23.55
CA ALA A 17 3.58 -10.23 -22.12
C ALA A 17 4.23 -8.94 -21.59
N LYS A 18 3.99 -7.81 -22.26
CA LYS A 18 4.35 -6.49 -21.72
C LYS A 18 3.53 -5.37 -22.38
N ALA A 19 2.21 -5.48 -22.39
CA ALA A 19 1.33 -4.35 -22.67
C ALA A 19 -0.12 -4.70 -22.37
N GLN A 20 -0.57 -4.53 -21.12
CA GLN A 20 -1.93 -4.03 -20.86
C GLN A 20 -2.09 -3.56 -19.40
N SER A 21 -2.71 -2.38 -19.28
CA SER A 21 -3.23 -1.68 -18.10
C SER A 21 -2.25 -0.92 -17.18
N SER A 22 -1.90 0.29 -17.61
CA SER A 22 -2.06 1.51 -16.79
C SER A 22 -2.26 2.66 -17.76
N GLU A 23 -3.33 3.45 -17.63
CA GLU A 23 -3.30 4.79 -18.20
C GLU A 23 -2.09 5.49 -17.58
N LEU A 24 -1.08 5.82 -18.40
CA LEU A 24 0.19 6.37 -17.91
C LEU A 24 -0.10 7.77 -17.37
N SER A 25 -0.19 7.89 -16.05
CA SER A 25 -0.08 9.16 -15.36
C SER A 25 1.24 9.82 -15.78
N ASP A 26 1.26 11.15 -15.94
CA ASP A 26 2.52 11.84 -16.20
C ASP A 26 3.46 11.66 -14.99
N PRO A 27 4.78 11.50 -15.21
CA PRO A 27 5.74 11.42 -14.11
C PRO A 27 5.67 12.71 -13.28
N VAL A 28 5.69 12.55 -11.97
CA VAL A 28 5.62 13.65 -11.02
C VAL A 28 6.99 13.95 -10.43
N LEU A 29 7.25 15.23 -10.17
CA LEU A 29 8.46 15.68 -9.49
C LEU A 29 8.41 15.31 -7.99
N ILE A 30 9.33 14.44 -7.57
CA ILE A 30 9.43 13.91 -6.20
C ILE A 30 10.37 14.78 -5.36
N HIS A 31 11.59 14.99 -5.86
CA HIS A 31 12.60 15.84 -5.24
C HIS A 31 13.15 16.84 -6.24
N HIS A 32 13.46 18.04 -5.76
CA HIS A 32 14.06 19.08 -6.56
C HIS A 32 14.93 19.98 -5.71
N TRP A 33 16.21 20.09 -6.05
CA TRP A 33 17.14 21.07 -5.51
C TRP A 33 17.50 22.11 -6.56
N ASN A 34 17.18 23.38 -6.28
CA ASN A 34 17.86 24.52 -6.88
C ASN A 34 18.90 25.05 -5.88
N PHE A 35 19.98 25.65 -6.37
CA PHE A 35 21.10 26.09 -5.52
C PHE A 35 21.19 27.61 -5.42
N ASN A 36 20.09 28.30 -5.72
CA ASN A 36 20.01 29.76 -5.79
C ASN A 36 20.30 30.41 -4.45
N GLU A 37 19.80 29.81 -3.39
CA GLU A 37 19.87 30.37 -2.04
C GLU A 37 21.06 29.86 -1.23
N ILE A 38 21.91 29.00 -1.79
CA ILE A 38 23.15 28.58 -1.11
C ILE A 38 24.02 29.83 -0.86
N PRO A 39 24.42 30.10 0.39
CA PRO A 39 25.34 31.20 0.67
C PRO A 39 26.68 30.99 -0.05
N ASN A 40 27.15 32.03 -0.74
CA ASN A 40 28.44 32.01 -1.42
C ASN A 40 29.59 31.97 -0.40
N ASN A 41 30.58 31.09 -0.60
CA ASN A 41 31.72 30.85 0.29
C ASN A 41 31.36 30.40 1.73
N VAL A 42 30.29 29.63 1.92
CA VAL A 42 29.98 29.01 3.20
C VAL A 42 30.13 27.50 3.07
N ASP A 43 30.94 26.90 3.94
CA ASP A 43 31.10 25.45 4.03
C ASP A 43 29.94 24.84 4.81
N PHE A 44 29.24 23.89 4.19
CA PHE A 44 28.21 23.07 4.82
C PHE A 44 28.65 21.61 4.79
N SER A 45 28.28 20.80 5.78
CA SER A 45 28.50 19.35 5.71
C SER A 45 27.33 18.64 5.01
N THR A 46 26.13 19.19 5.14
CA THR A 46 24.88 18.63 4.61
C THR A 46 23.89 19.75 4.29
N VAL A 47 23.02 19.55 3.29
CA VAL A 47 22.01 20.54 2.88
C VAL A 47 20.68 19.84 2.59
N SER A 48 19.63 20.21 3.31
CA SER A 48 18.25 19.77 3.04
C SER A 48 17.57 20.68 2.00
N PRO A 49 16.58 20.19 1.25
CA PRO A 49 15.84 21.01 0.27
C PRO A 49 15.13 22.21 0.92
N GLU A 50 14.66 22.05 2.16
CA GLU A 50 13.97 23.10 2.93
C GLU A 50 14.85 24.33 3.20
N LEU A 51 16.17 24.18 3.21
CA LEU A 51 17.11 25.28 3.42
C LEU A 51 17.36 26.14 2.18
N LEU A 52 16.86 25.74 0.99
CA LEU A 52 17.23 26.33 -0.30
C LEU A 52 16.04 26.78 -1.18
N ASN A 53 14.83 26.93 -0.63
CA ASN A 53 13.60 27.08 -1.44
C ASN A 53 13.47 25.99 -2.52
N ALA A 54 14.00 24.81 -2.20
CA ALA A 54 13.90 23.59 -2.98
C ALA A 54 12.66 22.80 -2.53
N SER A 55 12.10 21.97 -3.41
CA SER A 55 10.83 21.30 -3.16
C SER A 55 11.03 19.79 -3.07
N SER A 56 10.51 19.18 -2.03
CA SER A 56 10.42 17.73 -1.94
C SER A 56 9.04 17.31 -1.44
N ARG A 57 8.51 16.24 -2.03
CA ARG A 57 7.27 15.59 -1.60
C ARG A 57 7.46 14.65 -0.41
N LEU A 58 8.71 14.28 -0.09
CA LEU A 58 9.04 13.29 0.92
C LEU A 58 10.05 13.85 1.93
N TYR A 59 9.80 13.61 3.21
CA TYR A 59 10.69 14.02 4.29
C TYR A 59 12.01 13.22 4.27
N GLY A 60 13.10 13.87 4.68
CA GLY A 60 14.41 13.23 4.87
C GLY A 60 15.37 13.35 3.70
N ALA A 61 14.95 13.93 2.57
CA ALA A 61 15.81 14.15 1.42
C ALA A 61 17.00 15.06 1.79
N LEU A 62 18.22 14.69 1.40
CA LEU A 62 19.45 15.35 1.86
C LEU A 62 20.56 15.29 0.82
N LEU A 63 21.35 16.36 0.71
CA LEU A 63 22.62 16.37 0.00
C LEU A 63 23.78 16.37 1.01
N SER A 64 24.82 15.60 0.73
CA SER A 64 26.08 15.64 1.49
C SER A 64 27.27 15.46 0.56
N TYR A 65 28.36 16.17 0.83
CA TYR A 65 29.60 16.05 0.06
C TYR A 65 30.76 15.74 1.00
N ASP A 66 31.53 14.71 0.69
CA ASP A 66 32.69 14.28 1.50
C ASP A 66 34.04 14.78 0.96
N GLY A 67 34.03 15.54 -0.14
CA GLY A 67 35.22 16.20 -0.68
C GLY A 67 35.62 17.46 0.11
N ALA A 68 36.57 18.21 -0.43
CA ALA A 68 37.23 19.27 0.33
C ALA A 68 36.27 20.41 0.76
N ARG A 69 35.46 20.90 -0.17
CA ARG A 69 34.46 21.96 0.07
C ARG A 69 33.52 22.08 -1.13
N TRP A 70 32.35 22.64 -0.89
CA TRP A 70 31.36 22.97 -1.90
C TRP A 70 30.69 24.30 -1.56
N ASP A 71 30.35 25.09 -2.57
CA ASP A 71 29.71 26.40 -2.42
C ASP A 71 28.87 26.74 -3.65
N ARG A 72 28.21 27.90 -3.65
CA ARG A 72 27.48 28.39 -4.82
C ARG A 72 28.40 29.06 -5.84
N VAL A 73 28.10 28.91 -7.12
CA VAL A 73 28.62 29.75 -8.21
C VAL A 73 27.61 30.82 -8.59
N ASN A 74 28.10 32.06 -8.74
CA ASN A 74 27.26 33.20 -9.13
C ASN A 74 27.04 33.30 -10.65
N GLU A 75 27.83 32.59 -11.44
CA GLU A 75 27.61 32.50 -12.89
C GLU A 75 26.32 31.70 -13.15
N PRO A 76 25.41 32.23 -13.97
CA PRO A 76 24.14 31.58 -14.22
C PRO A 76 24.30 30.35 -15.12
N THR A 77 23.34 29.44 -15.02
CA THR A 77 23.33 28.15 -15.71
C THR A 77 22.31 28.21 -16.85
N PRO A 78 22.73 28.24 -18.13
CA PRO A 78 21.78 28.37 -19.25
C PRO A 78 20.91 27.12 -19.49
N ILE A 79 21.16 26.03 -18.77
CA ILE A 79 20.41 24.77 -18.84
C ILE A 79 19.90 24.44 -17.43
N ASN A 80 18.64 24.02 -17.34
CA ASN A 80 18.07 23.45 -16.12
C ASN A 80 17.40 22.10 -16.40
N ALA A 81 17.30 21.27 -15.37
CA ALA A 81 16.68 19.94 -15.45
C ALA A 81 15.14 19.96 -15.43
N ARG A 82 14.53 21.14 -15.30
CA ARG A 82 13.07 21.31 -15.18
C ARG A 82 12.41 21.88 -16.45
N GLU A 83 13.18 22.04 -17.53
CA GLU A 83 12.77 22.70 -18.78
C GLU A 83 12.08 24.07 -18.59
N VAL A 84 12.31 24.74 -17.46
CA VAL A 84 11.73 26.06 -17.16
C VAL A 84 12.54 27.14 -17.90
N PRO A 85 11.93 28.27 -18.29
CA PRO A 85 12.67 29.35 -18.94
C PRO A 85 13.83 29.85 -18.06
N TYR A 86 15.00 30.04 -18.69
CA TYR A 86 16.19 30.57 -18.06
C TYR A 86 15.92 31.92 -17.39
N VAL A 87 16.36 32.07 -16.14
CA VAL A 87 16.32 33.33 -15.40
C VAL A 87 17.71 33.59 -14.83
N GLU A 88 18.38 34.61 -15.35
CA GLU A 88 19.76 34.97 -14.95
C GLU A 88 19.92 35.20 -13.44
N GLU A 89 18.84 35.62 -12.77
CA GLU A 89 18.82 35.86 -11.32
C GLU A 89 18.73 34.56 -10.50
N ASP A 90 18.16 33.49 -11.06
CA ASP A 90 17.66 32.29 -10.36
C ASP A 90 18.23 30.94 -10.89
N ASP A 91 19.36 30.94 -11.60
CA ASP A 91 19.97 29.71 -12.12
C ASP A 91 21.40 29.52 -11.62
N ARG A 92 21.58 29.33 -10.32
CA ARG A 92 22.90 29.17 -9.68
C ARG A 92 23.28 27.71 -9.53
N ALA A 93 24.53 27.37 -9.83
CA ALA A 93 25.05 26.02 -9.66
C ALA A 93 25.72 25.82 -8.29
N LEU A 94 25.60 24.60 -7.78
CA LEU A 94 26.43 24.05 -6.72
C LEU A 94 27.80 23.72 -7.31
N ARG A 95 28.87 24.20 -6.69
CA ARG A 95 30.25 23.94 -7.10
C ARG A 95 30.89 22.98 -6.11
N LEU A 96 31.19 21.79 -6.58
CA LEU A 96 32.02 20.81 -5.89
C LEU A 96 33.47 21.16 -6.17
N ARG A 97 34.20 21.62 -5.16
CA ARG A 97 35.58 22.10 -5.32
C ARG A 97 36.57 21.04 -4.89
N ASN A 98 37.71 21.12 -5.57
CA ASN A 98 38.78 20.15 -5.50
C ASN A 98 38.25 18.81 -6.05
N PRO A 99 38.84 18.29 -7.12
CA PRO A 99 38.26 17.21 -7.91
C PRO A 99 38.31 15.81 -7.25
N ALA A 100 38.39 15.72 -5.92
CA ALA A 100 38.33 14.47 -5.17
C ALA A 100 37.13 14.45 -4.21
N GLY A 101 36.42 13.32 -4.13
CA GLY A 101 35.27 13.11 -3.26
C GLY A 101 34.00 12.70 -4.00
N ALA A 102 32.90 12.58 -3.27
CA ALA A 102 31.61 12.14 -3.76
C ALA A 102 30.46 12.98 -3.19
N LEU A 103 29.55 13.37 -4.08
CA LEU A 103 28.26 13.96 -3.72
C LEU A 103 27.27 12.82 -3.51
N THR A 104 26.70 12.72 -2.31
CA THR A 104 25.66 11.75 -1.96
C THR A 104 24.32 12.45 -1.86
N LEU A 105 23.33 11.92 -2.57
CA LEU A 105 21.93 12.33 -2.60
C LEU A 105 21.13 11.28 -1.82
N HIS A 106 20.54 11.63 -0.69
CA HIS A 106 19.49 10.82 -0.06
C HIS A 106 18.16 11.23 -0.67
N LEU A 107 17.54 10.29 -1.38
CA LEU A 107 16.40 10.51 -2.26
C LEU A 107 15.30 9.48 -1.95
N PRO A 108 14.60 9.56 -0.80
CA PRO A 108 13.53 8.61 -0.49
C PRO A 108 12.51 8.47 -1.64
N THR A 109 12.16 7.26 -2.03
CA THR A 109 11.19 6.97 -3.12
C THR A 109 9.88 6.39 -2.60
N LYS A 110 9.62 6.49 -1.29
CA LYS A 110 8.42 5.92 -0.65
C LYS A 110 7.12 6.38 -1.33
N GLY A 111 6.31 5.44 -1.81
CA GLY A 111 5.07 5.73 -2.56
C GLY A 111 5.28 6.09 -4.04
N TYR A 112 6.47 5.87 -4.60
CA TYR A 112 6.79 6.12 -6.01
C TYR A 112 7.55 4.94 -6.62
N ARG A 113 7.49 4.83 -7.95
CA ARG A 113 8.20 3.84 -8.75
C ARG A 113 8.76 4.45 -10.04
N ASP A 114 9.63 3.68 -10.70
CA ASP A 114 10.16 4.00 -12.03
C ASP A 114 10.81 5.40 -12.04
N VAL A 115 11.75 5.61 -11.11
CA VAL A 115 12.32 6.92 -10.84
C VAL A 115 13.51 7.24 -11.74
N VAL A 116 13.60 8.50 -12.15
CA VAL A 116 14.63 9.04 -13.02
C VAL A 116 15.28 10.26 -12.36
N LEU A 117 16.61 10.22 -12.20
CA LEU A 117 17.42 11.31 -11.68
C LEU A 117 17.97 12.15 -12.84
N LYS A 118 17.78 13.48 -12.78
CA LYS A 118 18.34 14.41 -13.77
C LYS A 118 19.06 15.58 -13.10
N TYR A 119 20.13 16.05 -13.74
CA TYR A 119 20.79 17.30 -13.38
C TYR A 119 21.67 17.83 -14.51
N ALA A 120 21.91 19.13 -14.51
CA ALA A 120 22.87 19.75 -15.43
C ALA A 120 24.26 19.80 -14.77
N ILE A 121 25.31 19.47 -15.51
CA ILE A 121 26.69 19.48 -15.00
C ILE A 121 27.69 20.04 -16.01
N LEU A 122 28.72 20.71 -15.50
CA LEU A 122 29.96 20.99 -16.23
C LEU A 122 31.18 20.84 -15.33
N ARG A 123 32.37 20.85 -15.91
CA ARG A 123 33.63 21.01 -15.19
C ARG A 123 34.42 22.22 -15.68
N THR A 124 35.32 22.71 -14.83
CA THR A 124 36.40 23.62 -15.27
C THR A 124 37.52 22.85 -15.97
N SER A 125 38.46 23.58 -16.61
CA SER A 125 39.64 22.99 -17.26
C SER A 125 40.52 22.12 -16.35
N SER A 126 40.47 22.34 -15.04
CA SER A 126 41.20 21.56 -14.02
C SER A 126 40.27 20.68 -13.17
N GLY A 127 38.98 20.60 -13.50
CA GLY A 127 38.04 19.72 -12.79
C GLY A 127 38.16 18.27 -13.24
N ALA A 128 37.66 17.34 -12.41
CA ALA A 128 37.61 15.91 -12.71
C ALA A 128 36.90 15.65 -14.05
N HIS A 129 37.52 14.83 -14.89
CA HIS A 129 37.04 14.55 -16.25
C HIS A 129 35.79 13.67 -16.27
N ASN A 130 35.61 12.83 -15.25
CA ASN A 130 34.55 11.85 -15.21
C ASN A 130 33.73 11.99 -13.92
N GLN A 131 32.56 11.38 -13.94
CA GLN A 131 31.77 11.14 -12.74
C GLN A 131 31.27 9.70 -12.76
N GLU A 132 31.51 8.98 -11.67
CA GLU A 132 31.03 7.62 -11.47
C GLU A 132 29.74 7.63 -10.65
N VAL A 133 28.79 6.78 -11.01
CA VAL A 133 27.50 6.63 -10.33
C VAL A 133 27.41 5.28 -9.65
N SER A 134 26.92 5.31 -8.42
CA SER A 134 26.49 4.15 -7.64
C SER A 134 25.25 4.52 -6.83
N TYR A 135 24.47 3.54 -6.39
CA TYR A 135 23.27 3.76 -5.58
C TYR A 135 23.19 2.77 -4.43
N SER A 136 22.35 3.06 -3.43
CA SER A 136 22.12 2.22 -2.27
C SER A 136 20.63 2.09 -2.01
N ILE A 137 20.19 0.87 -1.72
CA ILE A 137 18.80 0.54 -1.35
C ILE A 137 18.62 0.32 0.15
N ASP A 138 19.71 0.27 0.91
CA ASP A 138 19.72 0.09 2.37
C ASP A 138 20.31 1.32 3.10
N GLY A 139 20.64 2.37 2.33
CA GLY A 139 21.24 3.60 2.82
C GLY A 139 22.73 3.51 3.20
N GLU A 140 23.36 2.33 3.10
CA GLU A 140 24.74 2.09 3.55
C GLU A 140 25.62 1.51 2.44
N ASN A 141 25.17 0.46 1.76
CA ASN A 141 25.94 -0.27 0.76
C ASN A 141 25.64 0.27 -0.65
N PHE A 142 26.68 0.78 -1.30
CA PHE A 142 26.58 1.32 -2.65
C PHE A 142 26.95 0.27 -3.71
N ILE A 143 26.05 0.05 -4.65
CA ILE A 143 26.13 -0.91 -5.75
C ILE A 143 25.88 -0.20 -7.09
N THR A 144 26.05 -0.94 -8.19
CA THR A 144 25.85 -0.45 -9.56
C THR A 144 24.96 -1.36 -10.40
N ASP A 145 24.38 -2.40 -9.79
CA ASP A 145 23.64 -3.44 -10.51
C ASP A 145 22.39 -2.86 -11.18
N GLY A 146 22.14 -3.23 -12.44
CA GLY A 146 20.96 -2.77 -13.19
C GLY A 146 21.08 -1.38 -13.83
N LEU A 147 22.16 -0.62 -13.58
CA LEU A 147 22.40 0.65 -14.28
C LEU A 147 22.90 0.43 -15.70
N ASP A 148 22.35 1.20 -16.65
CA ASP A 148 22.81 1.20 -18.05
C ASP A 148 24.21 1.79 -18.22
N SER A 149 24.58 2.74 -17.36
CA SER A 149 25.91 3.33 -17.30
C SER A 149 26.30 3.66 -15.87
N THR A 150 27.56 3.41 -15.53
CA THR A 150 28.13 3.69 -14.20
C THR A 150 29.16 4.82 -14.22
N GLU A 151 29.49 5.36 -15.40
CA GLU A 151 30.49 6.41 -15.56
C GLU A 151 30.22 7.23 -16.83
N PHE A 152 30.45 8.54 -16.78
CA PHE A 152 30.39 9.39 -17.95
C PHE A 152 31.42 10.53 -17.89
N TYR A 153 31.71 11.11 -19.06
CA TYR A 153 32.62 12.25 -19.20
C TYR A 153 31.88 13.58 -18.98
N VAL A 154 32.48 14.48 -18.20
CA VAL A 154 31.94 15.81 -17.89
C VAL A 154 32.58 16.87 -18.77
N SER A 155 31.79 17.56 -19.59
CA SER A 155 32.31 18.54 -20.55
C SER A 155 32.63 19.91 -19.92
N LEU A 156 33.24 20.80 -20.72
CA LEU A 156 33.51 22.19 -20.33
C LEU A 156 32.26 23.09 -20.47
N TYR A 157 31.17 22.54 -20.99
CA TYR A 157 29.88 23.19 -21.17
C TYR A 157 28.85 22.46 -20.31
N TYR A 158 27.75 23.13 -19.98
CA TYR A 158 26.66 22.42 -19.28
C TYR A 158 26.05 21.39 -20.20
N ASP A 159 25.97 20.16 -19.70
CA ASP A 159 25.27 19.05 -20.33
C ASP A 159 24.23 18.50 -19.35
N MET A 160 23.11 18.01 -19.89
CA MET A 160 22.12 17.28 -19.09
C MET A 160 22.56 15.84 -18.91
N VAL A 161 22.45 15.35 -17.69
CA VAL A 161 22.72 13.95 -17.36
C VAL A 161 21.46 13.35 -16.76
N GLU A 162 21.18 12.12 -17.16
CA GLU A 162 20.01 11.35 -16.75
C GLU A 162 20.46 9.96 -16.30
N PHE A 163 19.92 9.50 -15.18
CA PHE A 163 20.04 8.13 -14.70
C PHE A 163 18.65 7.55 -14.47
N ASP A 164 18.30 6.56 -15.28
CA ASP A 164 17.07 5.80 -15.14
C ASP A 164 17.28 4.65 -14.16
N PHE A 165 16.49 4.62 -13.08
CA PHE A 165 16.48 3.54 -12.11
C PHE A 165 15.23 2.66 -12.22
N SER A 166 14.45 2.81 -13.30
CA SER A 166 13.21 2.08 -13.49
C SER A 166 13.42 0.58 -13.59
N GLY A 167 12.58 -0.18 -12.88
CA GLY A 167 12.67 -1.64 -12.81
C GLY A 167 13.87 -2.20 -12.04
N ILE A 168 14.68 -1.36 -11.36
CA ILE A 168 15.74 -1.82 -10.46
C ILE A 168 15.11 -2.25 -9.12
N GLU A 169 15.29 -3.52 -8.76
CA GLU A 169 14.72 -4.09 -7.53
C GLU A 169 15.19 -3.35 -6.28
N GLY A 170 14.24 -2.98 -5.42
CA GLY A 170 14.50 -2.27 -4.18
C GLY A 170 14.68 -0.76 -4.33
N VAL A 171 14.63 -0.20 -5.54
CA VAL A 171 14.60 1.27 -5.73
C VAL A 171 13.20 1.83 -5.52
N ASP A 172 12.16 1.15 -6.01
CA ASP A 172 10.77 1.58 -5.81
C ASP A 172 10.33 1.49 -4.34
N ASP A 173 9.48 2.41 -3.90
CA ASP A 173 8.90 2.45 -2.55
C ASP A 173 9.91 2.45 -1.37
N ASN A 174 11.09 3.06 -1.56
CA ASN A 174 12.22 2.90 -0.66
C ASN A 174 12.56 4.19 0.12
N PRO A 175 12.39 4.23 1.47
CA PRO A 175 12.75 5.40 2.28
C PRO A 175 14.27 5.66 2.38
N ASP A 176 15.09 4.64 2.12
CA ASP A 176 16.54 4.65 2.32
C ASP A 176 17.34 4.77 1.01
N PHE A 177 16.65 5.00 -0.13
CA PHE A 177 17.30 5.11 -1.43
C PHE A 177 18.29 6.28 -1.49
N LYS A 178 19.53 5.99 -1.89
CA LYS A 178 20.59 6.99 -2.07
C LYS A 178 21.29 6.83 -3.41
N VAL A 179 21.75 7.93 -3.97
CA VAL A 179 22.62 7.97 -5.15
C VAL A 179 23.93 8.66 -4.77
N ARG A 180 25.07 8.09 -5.16
CA ARG A 180 26.40 8.64 -4.95
C ARG A 180 27.09 8.92 -6.27
N LEU A 181 27.44 10.19 -6.45
CA LEU A 181 28.12 10.76 -7.61
C LEU A 181 29.59 11.02 -7.26
N THR A 182 30.50 10.14 -7.66
CA THR A 182 31.93 10.22 -7.32
C THR A 182 32.69 10.96 -8.41
N LEU A 183 33.51 11.95 -8.04
CA LEU A 183 34.39 12.63 -8.99
C LEU A 183 35.54 11.68 -9.36
N ALA A 184 35.75 11.46 -10.67
CA ALA A 184 36.67 10.43 -11.16
C ALA A 184 37.44 10.87 -12.41
N GLY A 185 38.34 10.00 -12.86
CA GLY A 185 39.15 10.20 -14.07
C GLY A 185 40.30 11.18 -13.90
N GLU A 186 40.79 11.73 -15.01
CA GLU A 186 41.88 12.69 -14.98
C GLU A 186 41.49 13.95 -14.19
N ASN A 187 42.47 14.49 -13.46
CA ASN A 187 42.34 15.54 -12.48
C ASN A 187 41.63 15.14 -11.18
N SER A 188 41.17 13.89 -10.95
CA SER A 188 40.47 13.52 -9.70
C SER A 188 41.38 13.11 -8.54
N GLU A 189 42.68 13.45 -8.60
CA GLU A 189 43.66 13.04 -7.60
C GLU A 189 43.49 13.82 -6.27
N PRO A 190 43.69 13.19 -5.10
CA PRO A 190 43.49 13.85 -3.80
C PRO A 190 44.39 15.06 -3.53
N ASP A 191 45.53 15.16 -4.22
CA ASP A 191 46.48 16.26 -4.12
C ASP A 191 46.21 17.40 -5.11
N ASN A 192 45.22 17.26 -6.00
CA ASN A 192 44.76 18.35 -6.85
C ASN A 192 43.86 19.31 -6.05
N ASP A 193 44.37 20.50 -5.76
CA ASP A 193 43.68 21.57 -5.04
C ASP A 193 43.02 22.60 -5.96
N SER A 194 42.99 22.32 -7.28
CA SER A 194 42.47 23.20 -8.31
C SER A 194 41.37 22.52 -9.13
N GLY A 195 40.37 23.30 -9.54
CA GLY A 195 39.26 22.82 -10.37
C GLY A 195 37.98 22.50 -9.60
N ASN A 196 36.90 22.34 -10.35
CA ASN A 196 35.58 22.00 -9.85
C ASN A 196 34.69 21.36 -10.93
N GLN A 197 33.71 20.60 -10.45
CA GLN A 197 32.47 20.30 -11.18
C GLN A 197 31.35 21.18 -10.63
N ARG A 198 30.42 21.59 -11.49
CA ARG A 198 29.30 22.47 -11.15
C ARG A 198 28.01 21.81 -11.55
N ILE A 199 27.12 21.60 -10.58
CA ILE A 199 25.85 20.91 -10.74
C ILE A 199 24.74 21.92 -10.57
N ASN A 200 23.75 21.90 -11.45
CA ASN A 200 22.56 22.73 -11.33
C ASN A 200 21.30 21.88 -11.45
N ASN A 201 20.28 22.26 -10.67
CA ASN A 201 18.94 21.68 -10.68
C ASN A 201 18.92 20.16 -10.64
N VAL A 202 19.01 19.58 -9.45
CA VAL A 202 18.89 18.13 -9.25
C VAL A 202 17.41 17.79 -9.11
N THR A 203 16.89 16.92 -9.97
CA THR A 203 15.50 16.44 -9.91
C THR A 203 15.46 14.93 -9.80
N LEU A 204 14.51 14.42 -9.01
CA LEU A 204 14.04 13.04 -9.11
C LEU A 204 12.58 13.07 -9.49
N GLU A 205 12.25 12.44 -10.60
CA GLU A 205 10.89 12.29 -11.11
C GLU A 205 10.53 10.81 -11.13
N GLY A 206 9.26 10.48 -11.03
CA GLY A 206 8.78 9.09 -11.13
C GLY A 206 7.27 9.03 -11.12
N TYR A 207 6.71 7.83 -11.07
CA TYR A 207 5.26 7.64 -11.06
C TYR A 207 4.81 7.38 -9.63
N GLU A 208 3.71 7.99 -9.22
CA GLU A 208 3.06 7.62 -7.96
C GLU A 208 2.74 6.12 -8.02
N LEU A 209 3.19 5.38 -7.00
CA LEU A 209 2.61 4.08 -6.74
C LEU A 209 1.16 4.35 -6.38
N GLU A 210 0.24 3.78 -7.16
CA GLU A 210 -1.18 3.75 -6.78
C GLU A 210 -1.22 3.39 -5.30
N PRO A 211 -1.77 4.26 -4.43
CA PRO A 211 -1.74 4.02 -3.00
C PRO A 211 -2.31 2.63 -2.78
N GLU A 212 -1.57 1.76 -2.06
CA GLU A 212 -2.07 0.42 -1.72
C GLU A 212 -3.54 0.58 -1.32
N ILE A 213 -4.44 0.00 -2.10
CA ILE A 213 -5.86 0.14 -1.82
C ILE A 213 -6.12 -0.65 -0.54
N ARG A 214 -6.04 0.05 0.59
CA ARG A 214 -6.32 -0.51 1.90
C ARG A 214 -7.82 -0.65 2.01
N ARG A 215 -8.27 -1.89 1.88
CA ARG A 215 -9.67 -2.26 2.05
C ARG A 215 -9.85 -2.90 3.41
N ASN A 216 -10.88 -2.47 4.12
CA ASN A 216 -11.35 -3.09 5.34
C ASN A 216 -12.66 -3.81 5.06
N LEU A 217 -12.91 -4.90 5.78
CA LEU A 217 -14.14 -5.66 5.66
C LEU A 217 -15.32 -4.81 6.16
N ILE A 218 -16.28 -4.50 5.27
CA ILE A 218 -17.48 -3.71 5.60
C ILE A 218 -18.76 -4.56 5.65
N HIS A 219 -18.82 -5.67 4.91
CA HIS A 219 -19.92 -6.63 4.98
C HIS A 219 -19.41 -8.05 4.95
N TYR A 220 -20.05 -8.91 5.72
CA TYR A 220 -19.71 -10.31 5.83
C TYR A 220 -20.92 -11.16 6.14
N TRP A 221 -21.05 -12.27 5.41
CA TRP A 221 -21.96 -13.35 5.72
C TRP A 221 -21.20 -14.67 5.78
N ASN A 222 -21.35 -15.38 6.90
CA ASN A 222 -21.04 -16.81 6.98
C ASN A 222 -22.34 -17.60 7.17
N PHE A 223 -22.38 -18.76 6.55
CA PHE A 223 -23.60 -19.57 6.49
C PHE A 223 -23.61 -20.67 7.56
N ASP A 224 -22.65 -20.60 8.49
CA ASP A 224 -22.35 -21.62 9.51
C ASP A 224 -23.48 -21.74 10.54
N ASN A 225 -24.06 -20.59 10.93
CA ASN A 225 -25.13 -20.51 11.91
C ASN A 225 -26.53 -20.86 11.37
N ILE A 226 -26.67 -21.14 10.06
CA ILE A 226 -27.96 -21.53 9.50
C ILE A 226 -28.39 -22.86 10.16
N PRO A 227 -29.58 -22.96 10.77
CA PRO A 227 -30.00 -24.23 11.38
C PRO A 227 -30.23 -25.31 10.32
N ASN A 228 -30.00 -26.57 10.70
CA ASN A 228 -30.30 -27.69 9.81
C ASN A 228 -31.81 -27.77 9.51
N ASP A 229 -32.15 -28.27 8.32
CA ASP A 229 -33.52 -28.49 7.84
C ASP A 229 -34.40 -27.22 7.77
N VAL A 230 -33.80 -26.03 7.82
CA VAL A 230 -34.50 -24.77 7.54
C VAL A 230 -34.53 -24.54 6.04
N ASN A 231 -35.75 -24.41 5.50
CA ASN A 231 -35.97 -23.89 4.16
C ASN A 231 -36.45 -22.45 4.25
N PHE A 232 -35.65 -21.51 3.77
CA PHE A 232 -36.03 -20.12 3.74
C PHE A 232 -37.03 -19.87 2.60
N PRO A 233 -38.11 -19.11 2.84
CA PRO A 233 -39.05 -18.79 1.78
C PRO A 233 -38.39 -17.90 0.72
N THR A 234 -38.86 -18.04 -0.53
CA THR A 234 -38.51 -17.15 -1.64
C THR A 234 -38.81 -15.70 -1.25
N GLY A 235 -37.89 -14.79 -1.58
CA GLY A 235 -38.06 -13.36 -1.31
C GLY A 235 -37.82 -12.94 0.14
N LEU A 236 -37.43 -13.86 1.04
CA LEU A 236 -37.00 -13.47 2.39
C LEU A 236 -35.67 -12.70 2.32
N GLU A 237 -35.66 -11.50 2.90
CA GLU A 237 -34.44 -10.73 3.11
C GLU A 237 -33.80 -11.12 4.44
N ILE A 238 -32.51 -11.46 4.40
CA ILE A 238 -31.73 -11.86 5.56
C ILE A 238 -30.59 -10.86 5.76
N SER A 239 -30.68 -10.07 6.84
CA SER A 239 -29.64 -9.09 7.20
C SER A 239 -28.34 -9.76 7.67
N ALA A 240 -27.23 -9.04 7.54
CA ALA A 240 -25.95 -9.45 8.12
C ALA A 240 -26.04 -9.58 9.66
N GLY A 241 -25.48 -10.65 10.23
CA GLY A 241 -25.50 -10.93 11.68
C GLY A 241 -26.81 -11.49 12.25
N GLY A 242 -27.78 -11.84 11.39
CA GLY A 242 -29.05 -12.48 11.77
C GLY A 242 -28.96 -14.00 11.96
N ILE A 243 -29.89 -14.75 11.34
CA ILE A 243 -29.89 -16.24 11.37
C ILE A 243 -28.74 -16.86 10.56
N VAL A 244 -28.20 -16.08 9.63
CA VAL A 244 -26.88 -16.28 9.02
C VAL A 244 -25.85 -15.56 9.90
N GLY A 245 -24.72 -16.19 10.16
CA GLY A 245 -23.65 -15.48 10.85
C GLY A 245 -23.00 -14.44 9.94
N GLY A 246 -22.14 -13.62 10.51
CA GLY A 246 -21.51 -12.50 9.82
C GLY A 246 -21.73 -11.16 10.52
N SER A 247 -21.33 -10.09 9.86
CA SER A 247 -21.33 -8.74 10.42
C SER A 247 -21.40 -7.70 9.31
N SER A 248 -21.91 -6.53 9.62
CA SER A 248 -21.87 -5.39 8.71
C SER A 248 -21.61 -4.11 9.51
N THR A 249 -20.71 -3.27 8.99
CA THR A 249 -20.40 -1.96 9.57
C THR A 249 -21.27 -0.86 8.97
N VAL A 250 -21.97 -1.14 7.85
CA VAL A 250 -22.87 -0.20 7.17
C VAL A 250 -24.29 -0.76 7.17
N GLY A 251 -25.22 -0.03 7.79
CA GLY A 251 -26.61 -0.49 7.97
C GLY A 251 -27.35 -0.78 6.66
N GLY A 252 -28.27 -1.75 6.70
CA GLY A 252 -29.17 -2.06 5.58
C GLY A 252 -28.71 -3.15 4.63
N ALA A 253 -27.59 -3.83 4.94
CA ALA A 253 -27.12 -4.96 4.15
C ALA A 253 -28.00 -6.20 4.31
N TRP A 254 -28.34 -6.88 3.21
CA TRP A 254 -29.13 -8.11 3.23
C TRP A 254 -28.88 -9.04 2.03
N LEU A 255 -29.24 -10.32 2.19
CA LEU A 255 -29.30 -11.32 1.14
C LEU A 255 -30.75 -11.70 0.83
N ARG A 256 -31.09 -11.93 -0.43
CA ARG A 256 -32.40 -12.43 -0.85
C ARG A 256 -32.25 -13.41 -2.00
N TYR A 257 -33.04 -14.48 -1.97
CA TYR A 257 -33.13 -15.41 -3.09
C TYR A 257 -34.55 -15.43 -3.65
N ASP A 258 -34.68 -15.02 -4.91
CA ASP A 258 -35.92 -14.98 -5.67
C ASP A 258 -36.05 -16.21 -6.60
N GLY A 259 -35.57 -17.37 -6.13
CA GLY A 259 -35.72 -18.67 -6.80
C GLY A 259 -36.55 -19.67 -6.00
N ASP A 260 -36.43 -20.96 -6.31
CA ASP A 260 -37.26 -22.01 -5.71
C ASP A 260 -37.08 -22.13 -4.19
N ARG A 261 -35.88 -22.56 -3.75
CA ARG A 261 -35.60 -22.76 -2.34
C ARG A 261 -34.12 -22.64 -2.03
N TRP A 262 -33.83 -22.22 -0.80
CA TRP A 262 -32.47 -22.05 -0.31
C TRP A 262 -32.38 -22.53 1.15
N ASP A 263 -31.34 -23.30 1.42
CA ASP A 263 -31.14 -24.01 2.69
C ASP A 263 -29.64 -24.19 2.97
N ARG A 264 -29.28 -24.70 4.15
CA ARG A 264 -27.89 -24.99 4.51
C ARG A 264 -27.31 -26.18 3.74
N VAL A 265 -26.02 -26.12 3.45
CA VAL A 265 -25.21 -27.29 3.05
C VAL A 265 -24.79 -28.02 4.32
N ASN A 266 -25.23 -29.27 4.49
CA ASN A 266 -24.89 -30.08 5.67
C ASN A 266 -23.48 -30.67 5.62
N ALA A 267 -22.86 -30.71 4.44
CA ALA A 267 -21.47 -31.11 4.27
C ALA A 267 -20.53 -29.92 4.57
N PRO A 268 -19.33 -30.17 5.12
CA PRO A 268 -18.34 -29.12 5.34
C PRO A 268 -17.94 -28.42 4.05
N THR A 269 -17.63 -27.13 4.14
CA THR A 269 -17.22 -26.29 3.01
C THR A 269 -15.80 -25.75 3.19
N PRO A 270 -14.77 -26.50 2.77
CA PRO A 270 -13.35 -26.25 3.12
C PRO A 270 -12.68 -25.04 2.49
N PHE A 271 -13.40 -24.34 1.60
CA PHE A 271 -12.86 -23.19 0.90
C PHE A 271 -13.82 -22.02 1.05
N ASN A 272 -13.30 -20.89 1.49
CA ASN A 272 -14.08 -19.76 1.97
C ASN A 272 -13.36 -18.44 1.62
N ALA A 273 -14.09 -17.32 1.58
CA ALA A 273 -13.57 -16.02 1.15
C ALA A 273 -12.75 -15.26 2.22
N ARG A 274 -12.46 -15.88 3.37
CA ARG A 274 -11.61 -15.30 4.43
C ARG A 274 -10.41 -16.20 4.73
N THR A 275 -9.36 -15.62 5.29
CA THR A 275 -8.20 -16.33 5.85
C THR A 275 -8.46 -16.88 7.26
N VAL A 276 -9.70 -17.32 7.52
CA VAL A 276 -10.07 -17.94 8.80
C VAL A 276 -9.70 -19.42 8.71
N PRO A 277 -9.09 -20.02 9.75
CA PRO A 277 -8.80 -21.46 9.77
C PRO A 277 -10.09 -22.27 9.52
N TYR A 278 -10.01 -23.22 8.59
CA TYR A 278 -11.12 -24.11 8.27
C TYR A 278 -11.46 -25.02 9.45
N ASP A 279 -12.75 -25.13 9.78
CA ASP A 279 -13.28 -26.06 10.76
C ASP A 279 -14.33 -26.98 10.10
N GLU A 280 -14.03 -28.28 10.00
CA GLU A 280 -14.94 -29.24 9.38
C GLU A 280 -16.24 -29.47 10.18
N GLU A 281 -16.21 -29.25 11.49
CA GLU A 281 -17.37 -29.42 12.36
C GLU A 281 -18.33 -28.22 12.25
N GLU A 282 -17.81 -27.03 11.96
CA GLU A 282 -18.57 -25.77 12.00
C GLU A 282 -18.86 -25.16 10.62
N ASP A 283 -17.94 -25.25 9.65
CA ASP A 283 -18.01 -24.49 8.40
C ASP A 283 -19.04 -25.06 7.42
N ARG A 284 -20.00 -24.23 7.02
CA ARG A 284 -21.14 -24.65 6.19
C ARG A 284 -21.47 -23.60 5.15
N GLY A 285 -21.94 -24.07 4.01
CA GLY A 285 -22.36 -23.22 2.91
C GLY A 285 -23.87 -22.97 2.86
N LEU A 286 -24.24 -22.05 1.99
CA LEU A 286 -25.60 -21.85 1.53
C LEU A 286 -25.81 -22.67 0.26
N ARG A 287 -26.95 -23.34 0.13
CA ARG A 287 -27.36 -24.05 -1.09
C ARG A 287 -28.54 -23.32 -1.73
N LEU A 288 -28.36 -22.90 -2.97
CA LEU A 288 -29.41 -22.44 -3.86
C LEU A 288 -29.88 -23.64 -4.68
N ARG A 289 -31.14 -24.03 -4.53
CA ARG A 289 -31.71 -25.15 -5.28
C ARG A 289 -32.40 -24.68 -6.53
N ASN A 290 -32.37 -25.55 -7.55
CA ASN A 290 -33.04 -25.38 -8.83
C ASN A 290 -32.75 -23.97 -9.37
N PRO A 291 -31.46 -23.62 -9.51
CA PRO A 291 -31.00 -22.24 -9.54
C PRO A 291 -31.42 -21.62 -10.87
N SER A 292 -32.62 -21.04 -10.87
CA SER A 292 -33.24 -20.34 -12.01
C SER A 292 -33.68 -18.93 -11.62
N GLY A 293 -33.58 -18.57 -10.33
CA GLY A 293 -33.92 -17.26 -9.78
C GLY A 293 -32.71 -16.39 -9.47
N ASP A 294 -32.99 -15.18 -9.00
CA ASP A 294 -31.99 -14.18 -8.66
C ASP A 294 -31.52 -14.33 -7.22
N PHE A 295 -30.21 -14.43 -7.02
CA PHE A 295 -29.61 -14.23 -5.73
C PHE A 295 -29.12 -12.78 -5.63
N LEU A 296 -29.79 -12.01 -4.79
CA LEU A 296 -29.57 -10.58 -4.60
C LEU A 296 -28.82 -10.33 -3.30
N VAL A 297 -27.86 -9.43 -3.37
CA VAL A 297 -26.98 -9.05 -2.26
C VAL A 297 -26.97 -7.53 -2.19
N ARG A 298 -27.74 -6.94 -1.27
CA ARG A 298 -27.69 -5.50 -1.03
C ARG A 298 -26.52 -5.21 -0.09
N ILE A 299 -25.58 -4.42 -0.56
CA ILE A 299 -24.29 -4.15 0.08
C ILE A 299 -24.02 -2.64 0.07
N PRO A 300 -24.69 -1.85 0.93
CA PRO A 300 -24.51 -0.40 1.00
C PRO A 300 -23.04 -0.02 1.23
N THR A 301 -22.53 0.93 0.47
CA THR A 301 -21.13 1.38 0.49
C THR A 301 -21.00 2.80 1.05
N THR A 302 -22.04 3.32 1.72
CA THR A 302 -22.03 4.65 2.35
C THR A 302 -20.78 4.87 3.21
N GLY A 303 -20.07 5.97 2.99
CA GLY A 303 -18.80 6.31 3.65
C GLY A 303 -17.58 5.53 3.15
N HIS A 304 -17.70 4.78 2.05
CA HIS A 304 -16.65 3.91 1.53
C HIS A 304 -16.52 3.97 0.00
N LYS A 305 -15.32 3.65 -0.49
CA LYS A 305 -14.92 3.59 -1.90
C LYS A 305 -14.04 2.37 -2.18
N ASN A 306 -13.68 2.13 -3.43
CA ASN A 306 -12.77 1.04 -3.81
C ASN A 306 -13.27 -0.36 -3.42
N VAL A 307 -14.52 -0.64 -3.74
CA VAL A 307 -15.27 -1.81 -3.26
C VAL A 307 -14.78 -3.09 -3.93
N LEU A 308 -14.58 -4.15 -3.14
CA LEU A 308 -14.20 -5.48 -3.61
C LEU A 308 -15.12 -6.52 -2.99
N VAL A 309 -15.88 -7.21 -3.84
CA VAL A 309 -16.82 -8.25 -3.43
C VAL A 309 -16.22 -9.62 -3.72
N ARG A 310 -16.34 -10.54 -2.76
CA ARG A 310 -15.86 -11.92 -2.91
C ARG A 310 -16.88 -12.93 -2.44
N TYR A 311 -16.95 -14.07 -3.13
CA TYR A 311 -17.61 -15.26 -2.62
C TYR A 311 -17.03 -16.53 -3.21
N ALA A 312 -17.11 -17.64 -2.48
CA ALA A 312 -16.76 -18.95 -3.02
C ALA A 312 -18.02 -19.65 -3.54
N ALA A 313 -17.94 -20.28 -4.72
CA ALA A 313 -19.05 -21.07 -5.25
C ALA A 313 -18.62 -22.39 -5.90
N LYS A 314 -19.55 -23.36 -5.90
CA LYS A 314 -19.50 -24.59 -6.68
C LYS A 314 -20.90 -25.01 -7.12
N ARG A 315 -20.98 -25.94 -8.06
CA ARG A 315 -22.24 -26.59 -8.47
C ARG A 315 -22.24 -28.09 -8.14
N THR A 316 -23.42 -28.68 -8.22
CA THR A 316 -23.58 -30.14 -8.38
C THR A 316 -23.49 -30.52 -9.87
N ASP A 317 -23.43 -31.83 -10.17
CA ASP A 317 -23.36 -32.32 -11.56
C ASP A 317 -24.51 -31.80 -12.44
N SER A 318 -25.72 -31.73 -11.88
CA SER A 318 -26.90 -31.14 -12.54
C SER A 318 -27.06 -29.64 -12.28
N GLY A 319 -26.16 -28.98 -11.55
CA GLY A 319 -26.25 -27.55 -11.27
C GLY A 319 -25.82 -26.70 -12.47
N SER A 320 -26.28 -25.44 -12.51
CA SER A 320 -25.92 -24.49 -13.56
C SER A 320 -24.41 -24.26 -13.66
N GLU A 321 -23.88 -24.30 -14.88
CA GLU A 321 -22.46 -24.22 -15.22
C GLU A 321 -21.87 -22.81 -15.18
N ALA A 322 -22.70 -21.78 -15.08
CA ALA A 322 -22.25 -20.40 -15.01
C ALA A 322 -23.11 -19.55 -14.07
N GLN A 323 -22.59 -18.38 -13.71
CA GLN A 323 -23.33 -17.31 -13.05
C GLN A 323 -23.16 -16.03 -13.86
N LEU A 324 -24.27 -15.39 -14.21
CA LEU A 324 -24.32 -14.04 -14.73
C LEU A 324 -24.35 -13.07 -13.55
N ILE A 325 -23.44 -12.10 -13.57
CA ILE A 325 -23.21 -11.11 -12.52
C ILE A 325 -23.62 -9.76 -13.05
N THR A 326 -24.55 -9.13 -12.36
CA THR A 326 -25.07 -7.81 -12.70
C THR A 326 -25.18 -6.97 -11.44
N TRP A 327 -25.15 -5.65 -11.58
CA TRP A 327 -25.08 -4.73 -10.45
C TRP A 327 -26.10 -3.61 -10.59
N SER A 328 -26.46 -2.97 -9.49
CA SER A 328 -27.42 -1.88 -9.45
C SER A 328 -27.00 -0.85 -8.42
N THR A 329 -27.16 0.42 -8.75
CA THR A 329 -26.86 1.57 -7.88
C THR A 329 -28.11 2.20 -7.28
N ASP A 330 -29.30 1.74 -7.69
CA ASP A 330 -30.61 2.15 -7.16
C ASP A 330 -31.40 0.96 -6.54
N GLY A 331 -30.80 -0.24 -6.55
CA GLY A 331 -31.40 -1.49 -6.08
C GLY A 331 -32.46 -2.11 -7.00
N THR A 332 -32.75 -1.51 -8.16
CA THR A 332 -33.86 -1.91 -9.04
C THR A 332 -33.46 -2.09 -10.51
N THR A 333 -32.60 -1.23 -11.04
CA THR A 333 -32.10 -1.24 -12.41
C THR A 333 -30.76 -1.94 -12.45
N PHE A 334 -30.67 -3.07 -13.16
CA PHE A 334 -29.47 -3.90 -13.20
C PHE A 334 -28.69 -3.79 -14.51
N HIS A 335 -27.39 -3.58 -14.37
CA HIS A 335 -26.40 -3.37 -15.41
C HIS A 335 -25.50 -4.61 -15.54
N SER A 336 -25.04 -4.90 -16.76
CA SER A 336 -24.11 -6.00 -17.06
C SER A 336 -22.79 -5.53 -17.66
N ASP A 337 -22.64 -4.22 -17.85
CA ASP A 337 -21.46 -3.58 -18.42
C ASP A 337 -20.42 -3.21 -17.35
N GLY A 338 -19.19 -2.93 -17.80
CA GLY A 338 -18.07 -2.44 -16.99
C GLY A 338 -17.25 -3.53 -16.27
N LEU A 339 -17.85 -4.67 -15.91
CA LEU A 339 -17.11 -5.77 -15.28
C LEU A 339 -16.22 -6.48 -16.29
N VAL A 340 -14.99 -6.82 -15.90
CA VAL A 340 -14.06 -7.62 -16.73
C VAL A 340 -14.67 -8.98 -17.09
N PHE A 341 -15.43 -9.55 -16.15
CA PHE A 341 -16.22 -10.76 -16.35
C PHE A 341 -17.62 -10.56 -15.78
N ASP A 342 -18.62 -10.38 -16.65
CA ASP A 342 -20.04 -10.35 -16.29
C ASP A 342 -20.67 -11.76 -16.26
N SER A 343 -19.93 -12.78 -16.69
CA SER A 343 -20.30 -14.19 -16.63
C SER A 343 -19.12 -15.04 -16.15
N VAL A 344 -19.32 -15.80 -15.08
CA VAL A 344 -18.29 -16.65 -14.47
C VAL A 344 -18.66 -18.13 -14.56
N GLN A 345 -17.70 -18.99 -14.87
CA GLN A 345 -17.91 -20.45 -14.94
C GLN A 345 -17.87 -21.07 -13.54
N VAL A 346 -18.83 -21.94 -13.23
CA VAL A 346 -18.96 -22.61 -11.93
C VAL A 346 -18.68 -24.10 -12.07
N GLY A 347 -17.63 -24.57 -11.38
CA GLY A 347 -17.18 -25.96 -11.41
C GLY A 347 -17.74 -26.83 -10.28
N LEU A 348 -17.36 -28.12 -10.28
CA LEU A 348 -17.71 -29.08 -9.22
C LEU A 348 -16.92 -28.86 -7.92
N ASN A 349 -15.84 -28.07 -7.96
CA ASN A 349 -15.04 -27.67 -6.81
C ASN A 349 -15.32 -26.22 -6.45
N PHE A 350 -15.11 -25.87 -5.17
CA PHE A 350 -15.20 -24.47 -4.75
C PHE A 350 -14.09 -23.65 -5.40
N VAL A 351 -14.47 -22.51 -5.96
CA VAL A 351 -13.59 -21.49 -6.53
C VAL A 351 -13.94 -20.14 -5.92
N LEU A 352 -12.95 -19.30 -5.66
CA LEU A 352 -13.14 -17.91 -5.22
C LEU A 352 -13.44 -17.04 -6.44
N TYR A 353 -14.52 -16.27 -6.37
CA TYR A 353 -14.84 -15.24 -7.34
C TYR A 353 -14.65 -13.87 -6.69
N GLU A 354 -14.02 -12.96 -7.42
CA GLU A 354 -13.72 -11.59 -6.99
C GLU A 354 -14.28 -10.61 -8.02
N PHE A 355 -14.95 -9.57 -7.54
CA PHE A 355 -15.51 -8.48 -8.35
C PHE A 355 -15.02 -7.16 -7.79
N ASP A 356 -14.09 -6.53 -8.53
CA ASP A 356 -13.44 -5.29 -8.14
C ASP A 356 -14.14 -4.10 -8.80
N PHE A 357 -14.68 -3.21 -7.96
CA PHE A 357 -15.35 -1.95 -8.32
C PHE A 357 -14.48 -0.75 -7.95
N THR A 358 -13.15 -0.91 -7.95
CA THR A 358 -12.23 0.18 -7.66
C THR A 358 -12.31 1.32 -8.67
N GLY A 359 -12.48 2.54 -8.14
CA GLY A 359 -12.63 3.74 -8.97
C GLY A 359 -14.01 3.90 -9.60
N TRP A 360 -15.00 3.08 -9.23
CA TRP A 360 -16.36 3.19 -9.76
C TRP A 360 -17.16 4.20 -8.95
N GLU A 361 -17.20 5.45 -9.42
CA GLU A 361 -17.83 6.57 -8.70
C GLU A 361 -19.30 6.32 -8.32
N ASP A 362 -20.08 5.62 -9.17
CA ASP A 362 -21.48 5.32 -8.89
C ASP A 362 -21.66 4.24 -7.81
N VAL A 363 -20.62 3.45 -7.55
CA VAL A 363 -20.58 2.41 -6.50
C VAL A 363 -20.05 2.96 -5.20
N ASP A 364 -19.19 3.97 -5.24
CA ASP A 364 -18.64 4.63 -4.07
C ASP A 364 -19.74 5.43 -3.33
N ASP A 365 -19.71 5.42 -1.98
CA ASP A 365 -20.66 6.12 -1.10
C ASP A 365 -22.15 5.86 -1.42
N ASN A 366 -22.48 4.65 -1.86
CA ASN A 366 -23.80 4.33 -2.38
C ASN A 366 -24.65 3.55 -1.36
N PRO A 367 -25.78 4.11 -0.86
CA PRO A 367 -26.62 3.43 0.12
C PRO A 367 -27.40 2.23 -0.42
N ASP A 368 -27.55 2.10 -1.74
CA ASP A 368 -28.43 1.16 -2.43
C ASP A 368 -27.69 0.16 -3.34
N PHE A 369 -26.36 0.16 -3.31
CA PHE A 369 -25.54 -0.73 -4.13
C PHE A 369 -25.93 -2.20 -3.90
N THR A 370 -26.26 -2.89 -5.00
CA THR A 370 -26.80 -4.25 -4.98
C THR A 370 -26.19 -5.10 -6.08
N LEU A 371 -25.67 -6.28 -5.71
CA LEU A 371 -25.20 -7.29 -6.65
C LEU A 371 -26.30 -8.33 -6.91
N ARG A 372 -26.47 -8.73 -8.17
CA ARG A 372 -27.33 -9.83 -8.59
C ARG A 372 -26.50 -10.92 -9.24
N ILE A 373 -26.59 -12.11 -8.64
CA ILE A 373 -25.99 -13.35 -9.10
C ILE A 373 -27.13 -14.22 -9.64
N ARG A 374 -27.14 -14.46 -10.95
CA ARG A 374 -28.14 -15.27 -11.64
C ARG A 374 -27.48 -16.49 -12.23
N ALA A 375 -28.08 -17.66 -12.09
CA ALA A 375 -27.60 -18.86 -12.76
C ALA A 375 -27.70 -18.74 -14.29
N ALA A 376 -26.70 -19.26 -15.00
CA ALA A 376 -26.60 -19.17 -16.46
C ALA A 376 -25.99 -20.42 -17.08
N GLY A 377 -26.13 -20.55 -18.40
CA GLY A 377 -25.61 -21.69 -19.15
C GLY A 377 -26.36 -23.00 -18.86
N PRO A 378 -25.81 -24.15 -19.30
CA PRO A 378 -26.42 -25.45 -19.07
C PRO A 378 -26.70 -25.69 -17.57
N GLY A 379 -27.87 -26.24 -17.26
CA GLY A 379 -28.31 -26.47 -15.89
C GLY A 379 -29.01 -25.27 -15.23
N SER A 380 -29.16 -24.13 -15.92
CA SER A 380 -29.97 -22.99 -15.46
C SER A 380 -31.41 -23.01 -16.00
N GLU A 381 -31.82 -24.10 -16.66
CA GLU A 381 -33.14 -24.21 -17.27
C GLU A 381 -34.25 -24.29 -16.20
N PRO A 382 -35.44 -23.69 -16.42
CA PRO A 382 -36.51 -23.66 -15.43
C PRO A 382 -37.06 -25.04 -15.03
N ASP A 383 -36.88 -26.06 -15.86
CA ASP A 383 -37.31 -27.44 -15.63
C ASP A 383 -36.25 -28.29 -14.91
N ASN A 384 -35.07 -27.73 -14.62
CA ASN A 384 -34.05 -28.40 -13.83
C ASN A 384 -34.40 -28.41 -12.33
N ILE A 385 -34.89 -29.55 -11.85
CA ILE A 385 -35.34 -29.75 -10.45
C ILE A 385 -34.32 -30.49 -9.57
N GLU A 386 -33.14 -30.83 -10.10
CA GLU A 386 -32.09 -31.56 -9.38
C GLU A 386 -30.80 -30.74 -9.20
N GLY A 387 -30.65 -29.67 -9.98
CA GLY A 387 -29.48 -28.79 -9.95
C GLY A 387 -29.37 -27.97 -8.69
N ASN A 388 -28.16 -27.79 -8.18
CA ASN A 388 -27.88 -26.90 -7.07
C ASN A 388 -26.59 -26.11 -7.31
N GLN A 389 -26.58 -24.87 -6.84
CA GLN A 389 -25.36 -24.12 -6.60
C GLN A 389 -25.15 -23.96 -5.10
N ARG A 390 -23.88 -23.93 -4.69
CA ARG A 390 -23.49 -23.77 -3.29
C ARG A 390 -22.57 -22.57 -3.19
N LEU A 391 -22.88 -21.69 -2.26
CA LEU A 391 -22.11 -20.51 -1.95
C LEU A 391 -21.48 -20.69 -0.57
N ASN A 392 -20.28 -20.16 -0.39
CA ASN A 392 -19.67 -20.06 0.91
C ASN A 392 -19.00 -18.70 1.07
N HIS A 393 -19.14 -18.10 2.25
CA HIS A 393 -18.62 -16.80 2.69
C HIS A 393 -18.76 -15.69 1.64
N LEU A 394 -19.64 -14.73 1.87
CA LEU A 394 -19.67 -13.50 1.08
C LEU A 394 -18.99 -12.38 1.87
N THR A 395 -17.98 -11.75 1.29
CA THR A 395 -17.27 -10.62 1.88
C THR A 395 -17.32 -9.40 0.97
N VAL A 396 -17.35 -8.23 1.58
CA VAL A 396 -17.18 -6.95 0.90
C VAL A 396 -16.12 -6.16 1.65
N ASP A 397 -15.02 -5.86 0.97
CA ASP A 397 -13.94 -5.03 1.49
C ASP A 397 -13.96 -3.67 0.77
N ALA A 398 -13.77 -2.57 1.50
CA ALA A 398 -13.75 -1.22 0.91
C ALA A 398 -12.83 -0.26 1.70
N THR A 399 -12.39 0.82 1.06
CA THR A 399 -11.62 1.91 1.68
C THR A 399 -12.57 2.99 2.19
N SER A 400 -12.34 3.59 3.36
CA SER A 400 -13.19 4.72 3.80
C SER A 400 -13.01 5.95 2.89
N THR A 401 -14.11 6.67 2.59
CA THR A 401 -14.07 7.93 1.83
C THR A 401 -13.58 9.12 2.66
N GLU A 402 -13.61 9.01 3.99
CA GLU A 402 -13.06 10.03 4.87
C GLU A 402 -11.54 10.11 4.66
N THR A 403 -11.10 11.18 4.01
CA THR A 403 -9.69 11.54 4.00
C THR A 403 -9.34 11.86 5.43
N SER A 404 -8.59 10.97 6.08
CA SER A 404 -7.95 11.29 7.35
C SER A 404 -6.94 12.41 7.09
N ALA A 405 -7.41 13.66 7.02
CA ALA A 405 -6.57 14.81 7.31
C ALA A 405 -5.99 14.53 8.71
N GLY A 406 -4.68 14.35 8.77
CA GLY A 406 -3.99 13.76 9.92
C GLY A 406 -4.44 14.35 11.25
N ASP A 407 -5.09 13.52 12.06
CA ASP A 407 -4.75 13.25 13.47
C ASP A 407 -5.82 12.34 14.10
N GLY A 408 -5.47 11.06 14.26
CA GLY A 408 -5.79 10.26 15.45
C GLY A 408 -7.25 9.98 15.82
N TYR A 409 -7.98 9.21 15.01
CA TYR A 409 -8.91 8.19 15.53
C TYR A 409 -8.89 6.98 14.59
N GLY A 410 -7.80 6.22 14.65
CA GLY A 410 -7.70 4.92 14.00
C GLY A 410 -8.59 3.89 14.69
N ASP A 411 -9.28 3.10 13.87
CA ASP A 411 -9.76 1.74 14.10
C ASP A 411 -9.84 1.30 15.58
N LEU A 412 -11.05 1.30 16.15
CA LEU A 412 -11.24 0.81 17.51
C LEU A 412 -10.84 -0.67 17.55
N PRO A 413 -9.86 -1.06 18.39
CA PRO A 413 -9.33 -2.42 18.35
C PRO A 413 -10.38 -3.46 18.70
N GLY A 414 -10.71 -4.40 17.82
CA GLY A 414 -11.78 -5.39 18.06
C GLY A 414 -11.55 -6.39 19.22
N ARG A 415 -10.44 -6.28 19.98
CA ARG A 415 -10.15 -7.11 21.17
C ARG A 415 -9.24 -6.38 22.14
N ILE A 416 -9.23 -6.84 23.40
CA ILE A 416 -8.23 -6.40 24.38
C ILE A 416 -6.87 -6.99 23.96
N ALA A 417 -5.87 -6.14 23.77
CA ALA A 417 -4.51 -6.59 23.48
C ALA A 417 -3.49 -5.78 24.31
N LEU A 418 -2.47 -6.47 24.80
CA LEU A 418 -1.29 -5.84 25.42
C LEU A 418 -0.10 -6.04 24.47
N ALA A 419 0.48 -4.95 23.99
CA ALA A 419 1.64 -4.96 23.11
C ALA A 419 2.94 -5.14 23.90
N GLN A 420 4.01 -5.55 23.20
CA GLN A 420 5.35 -5.52 23.78
C GLN A 420 5.80 -4.07 23.96
N ASN A 421 6.38 -3.75 25.12
CA ASN A 421 6.93 -2.43 25.37
C ASN A 421 8.07 -2.11 24.39
N TYR A 422 8.17 -0.84 23.96
CA TYR A 422 9.22 -0.37 23.06
C TYR A 422 9.83 0.96 23.55
N PRO A 423 11.16 1.09 23.56
CA PRO A 423 12.16 0.05 23.27
C PRO A 423 12.20 -1.07 24.34
N ASN A 424 12.77 -2.23 24.01
CA ASN A 424 13.06 -3.34 24.95
C ASN A 424 14.29 -4.15 24.46
N PRO A 425 15.46 -4.08 25.13
CA PRO A 425 15.74 -3.39 26.39
C PRO A 425 15.58 -1.87 26.32
N PHE A 426 15.36 -1.20 27.46
CA PHE A 426 15.17 0.26 27.54
C PHE A 426 16.06 0.94 28.58
N ASN A 427 16.29 2.26 28.42
CA ASN A 427 17.00 3.13 29.36
C ASN A 427 16.59 4.62 29.21
N PRO A 428 16.16 5.34 30.27
CA PRO A 428 15.51 4.85 31.48
C PRO A 428 13.99 4.64 31.31
N ALA A 429 13.42 5.02 30.15
CA ALA A 429 11.98 5.00 29.90
C ALA A 429 11.59 4.10 28.72
N THR A 430 10.37 3.55 28.78
CA THR A 430 9.77 2.73 27.71
C THR A 430 8.29 3.06 27.58
N ARG A 431 7.70 2.75 26.42
CA ARG A 431 6.27 2.90 26.16
C ARG A 431 5.58 1.54 26.20
N ILE A 432 4.47 1.45 26.92
CA ILE A 432 3.60 0.28 27.01
C ILE A 432 2.30 0.62 26.30
N SER A 433 1.97 -0.12 25.23
CA SER A 433 0.74 0.08 24.47
C SER A 433 -0.27 -1.04 24.72
N PHE A 434 -1.55 -0.68 24.79
CA PHE A 434 -2.65 -1.62 24.89
C PHE A 434 -3.89 -1.12 24.17
N ASP A 435 -4.73 -2.06 23.79
CA ASP A 435 -5.88 -1.86 22.92
C ASP A 435 -7.16 -2.25 23.65
N LEU A 436 -8.22 -1.45 23.50
CA LEU A 436 -9.53 -1.71 24.10
C LEU A 436 -10.65 -1.64 23.03
N PRO A 437 -11.51 -2.66 22.94
CA PRO A 437 -12.63 -2.68 21.99
C PRO A 437 -13.76 -1.73 22.35
N GLU A 438 -13.93 -1.48 23.65
CA GLU A 438 -14.94 -0.59 24.18
C GLU A 438 -14.41 0.09 25.44
N GLN A 439 -15.14 1.08 25.95
CA GLN A 439 -14.78 1.73 27.20
C GLN A 439 -14.88 0.74 28.36
N MET A 440 -13.80 0.59 29.13
CA MET A 440 -13.79 -0.30 30.29
C MET A 440 -12.82 0.18 31.38
N HIS A 441 -12.99 -0.34 32.60
CA HIS A 441 -12.07 -0.07 33.70
C HIS A 441 -10.79 -0.89 33.51
N VAL A 442 -9.65 -0.20 33.45
CA VAL A 442 -8.34 -0.80 33.18
C VAL A 442 -7.39 -0.57 34.34
N THR A 443 -6.70 -1.63 34.75
CA THR A 443 -5.59 -1.57 35.69
C THR A 443 -4.31 -2.02 35.00
N LEU A 444 -3.32 -1.13 34.87
CA LEU A 444 -1.98 -1.42 34.36
C LEU A 444 -0.96 -1.25 35.47
N GLU A 445 -0.24 -2.33 35.82
CA GLU A 445 0.68 -2.37 36.96
C GLU A 445 2.04 -2.95 36.56
N VAL A 446 3.09 -2.50 37.24
CA VAL A 446 4.47 -2.98 37.08
C VAL A 446 4.93 -3.73 38.35
N PHE A 447 5.61 -4.84 38.14
CA PHE A 447 6.16 -5.73 39.17
C PHE A 447 7.63 -6.02 38.91
N ASP A 448 8.39 -6.30 39.97
CA ASP A 448 9.70 -6.94 39.81
C ASP A 448 9.55 -8.45 39.55
N ILE A 449 10.66 -9.12 39.23
CA ILE A 449 10.68 -10.56 38.92
C ILE A 449 10.20 -11.46 40.06
N THR A 450 10.17 -10.96 41.30
CA THR A 450 9.65 -11.70 42.47
C THR A 450 8.13 -11.54 42.62
N GLY A 451 7.49 -10.74 41.77
CA GLY A 451 6.07 -10.43 41.83
C GLY A 451 5.73 -9.30 42.83
N ARG A 452 6.73 -8.60 43.38
CA ARG A 452 6.48 -7.44 44.24
C ARG A 452 6.01 -6.27 43.36
N HIS A 453 4.89 -5.67 43.75
CA HIS A 453 4.34 -4.48 43.11
C HIS A 453 5.32 -3.31 43.23
N ILE A 454 5.57 -2.64 42.12
CA ILE A 454 6.46 -1.49 42.02
C ILE A 454 5.65 -0.21 41.86
N GLN A 455 4.72 -0.19 40.89
CA GLN A 455 3.95 1.00 40.55
C GLN A 455 2.69 0.63 39.76
N THR A 456 1.61 1.38 39.99
CA THR A 456 0.40 1.38 39.15
C THR A 456 0.48 2.54 38.16
N LEU A 457 0.34 2.25 36.87
CA LEU A 457 0.43 3.23 35.79
C LEU A 457 -0.95 3.72 35.35
N VAL A 458 -1.96 2.84 35.38
CA VAL A 458 -3.36 3.15 35.05
C VAL A 458 -4.26 2.40 36.04
N ASN A 459 -5.31 3.06 36.55
CA ASN A 459 -6.38 2.44 37.33
C ASN A 459 -7.65 3.29 37.22
N GLN A 460 -8.27 3.30 36.04
CA GLN A 460 -9.44 4.13 35.74
C GLN A 460 -10.24 3.57 34.56
N ALA A 461 -11.43 4.12 34.33
CA ALA A 461 -12.16 3.91 33.08
C ALA A 461 -11.41 4.56 31.92
N VAL A 462 -11.14 3.77 30.88
CA VAL A 462 -10.40 4.20 29.68
C VAL A 462 -11.31 4.00 28.46
N PRO A 463 -11.44 4.99 27.54
CA PRO A 463 -12.24 4.85 26.33
C PRO A 463 -11.78 3.70 25.42
N ALA A 464 -12.65 3.27 24.51
CA ALA A 464 -12.27 2.40 23.40
C ALA A 464 -11.10 3.01 22.60
N GLY A 465 -10.20 2.19 22.07
CA GLY A 465 -9.08 2.64 21.25
C GLY A 465 -7.73 2.06 21.68
N SER A 466 -6.68 2.46 20.98
CA SER A 466 -5.29 2.19 21.34
C SER A 466 -4.76 3.25 22.30
N HIS A 467 -4.11 2.80 23.38
CA HIS A 467 -3.58 3.65 24.45
C HIS A 467 -2.10 3.37 24.64
N THR A 468 -1.32 4.41 24.93
CA THR A 468 0.11 4.29 25.23
C THR A 468 0.45 5.00 26.52
N VAL A 469 1.14 4.30 27.41
CA VAL A 469 1.58 4.82 28.71
C VAL A 469 3.08 4.72 28.82
N THR A 470 3.73 5.79 29.29
CA THR A 470 5.18 5.82 29.50
C THR A 470 5.52 5.33 30.91
N PHE A 471 6.49 4.43 31.01
CA PHE A 471 7.06 3.97 32.27
C PHE A 471 8.50 4.46 32.40
N ASP A 472 8.83 5.15 33.49
CA ASP A 472 10.17 5.63 33.83
C ASP A 472 10.75 4.80 34.98
N ALA A 473 11.88 4.13 34.71
CA ALA A 473 12.58 3.27 35.64
C ALA A 473 13.86 3.90 36.22
N ALA A 474 14.07 5.22 36.12
CA ALA A 474 15.32 5.87 36.52
C ALA A 474 15.77 5.56 37.98
N GLN A 475 14.79 5.34 38.87
CA GLN A 475 14.99 5.02 40.30
C GLN A 475 15.11 3.51 40.60
N LEU A 476 14.99 2.66 39.58
CA LEU A 476 15.06 1.21 39.71
C LEU A 476 16.47 0.68 39.37
N SER A 477 16.71 -0.60 39.66
CA SER A 477 17.95 -1.29 39.28
C SER A 477 17.80 -1.97 37.92
N SER A 478 18.88 -2.10 37.14
CA SER A 478 18.88 -2.91 35.91
C SER A 478 18.37 -4.32 36.20
N GLY A 479 17.50 -4.85 35.33
CA GLY A 479 16.88 -6.15 35.56
C GLY A 479 15.63 -6.40 34.74
N ILE A 480 15.02 -7.56 34.97
CA ILE A 480 13.76 -7.96 34.35
C ILE A 480 12.60 -7.50 35.24
N TYR A 481 11.63 -6.86 34.62
CA TYR A 481 10.37 -6.45 35.22
C TYR A 481 9.20 -7.06 34.45
N LEU A 482 8.05 -7.16 35.11
CA LEU A 482 6.80 -7.60 34.52
C LEU A 482 5.81 -6.45 34.53
N TYR A 483 4.97 -6.35 33.51
CA TYR A 483 3.80 -5.48 33.52
C TYR A 483 2.55 -6.28 33.18
N ARG A 484 1.45 -5.93 33.84
CA ARG A 484 0.19 -6.65 33.75
C ARG A 484 -0.96 -5.68 33.49
N LEU A 485 -1.73 -5.97 32.46
CA LEU A 485 -2.98 -5.31 32.12
C LEU A 485 -4.16 -6.17 32.59
N GLN A 486 -5.05 -5.59 33.39
CA GLN A 486 -6.33 -6.20 33.76
C GLN A 486 -7.47 -5.35 33.19
N ALA A 487 -8.35 -6.00 32.43
CA ALA A 487 -9.48 -5.37 31.77
C ALA A 487 -10.55 -6.45 31.51
N ASP A 488 -11.81 -6.14 31.77
CA ASP A 488 -12.97 -7.05 31.59
C ASP A 488 -12.78 -8.47 32.17
N GLY A 489 -12.20 -8.56 33.37
CA GLY A 489 -11.91 -9.84 34.04
C GLY A 489 -10.78 -10.66 33.40
N GLN A 490 -10.18 -10.20 32.31
CA GLN A 490 -9.03 -10.80 31.65
C GLN A 490 -7.72 -10.18 32.17
N SER A 491 -6.63 -10.95 32.09
CA SER A 491 -5.31 -10.53 32.57
C SER A 491 -4.22 -10.89 31.57
N PHE A 492 -3.54 -9.87 31.04
CA PHE A 492 -2.43 -10.01 30.09
C PHE A 492 -1.13 -9.59 30.76
N THR A 493 -0.08 -10.41 30.68
CA THR A 493 1.22 -10.12 31.32
C THR A 493 2.34 -10.23 30.31
N ARG A 494 3.28 -9.30 30.36
CA ARG A 494 4.50 -9.29 29.54
C ARG A 494 5.72 -8.91 30.37
N ARG A 495 6.90 -9.23 29.85
CA ARG A 495 8.21 -8.95 30.46
C ARG A 495 8.93 -7.82 29.73
N MET A 496 9.71 -7.04 30.47
CA MET A 496 10.58 -5.98 29.96
C MET A 496 11.96 -6.02 30.62
N MET A 497 12.99 -5.57 29.91
CA MET A 497 14.38 -5.51 30.38
C MET A 497 14.83 -4.06 30.49
N PHE A 498 15.14 -3.62 31.71
CA PHE A 498 15.72 -2.31 31.98
C PHE A 498 17.24 -2.43 32.10
N VAL A 499 17.98 -1.57 31.39
CA VAL A 499 19.44 -1.48 31.44
C VAL A 499 19.83 -0.06 31.83
N LYS A 500 20.43 0.11 33.01
CA LYS A 500 20.97 1.38 33.50
C LYS A 500 22.39 1.64 33.02
#